data_AF-A0A1W1X8R5-F1
#
_entry.id   AF-A0A1W1X8R5-F1
#
_cell.length_a   1.000
_cell.length_b   1.000
_cell.length_c   1.000
_cell.angle_alpha   90.00
_cell.angle_beta   90.00
_cell.angle_gamma   90.00
#
_symmetry.space_group_name_H-M   'P 1'
#
loop_
_entity.id
_entity.type
_entity.pdbx_description
1 polymer ?
#
loop_
_entity_poly.entity_id
_entity_poly.type
_entity_poly.pdbx_seq_one_letter_code
_entity_poly.pdbx_strand_id
1 'polypeptide(L)'
;MKISTIAPLFALLAASQLVQANCNVALKLQGSVSVKRCDKQSTDCIPASDAVYQYTHARKDDADDELVIALHGSPWHVYDPDYHIIDMAELAALVRQQGSQIKHVTLLSSWSGIAPTPDSKSLAQQLSAALKGMPVSGQDGFVWFAKDGSVSTTHQAFTLRDGGAYMLARGDKVMASLAAGWPAALEERFVKEGDAGGLMRSGVGHDMLTLCPARALQTFEASAVLGNPVAAYNAALMHLEAGEFHDTAKARTLLRQAAKLGDAKAKAKLASLDAGH
;
A
#
# COMPACT_ATOMS: atom_id res chain seq x y z
N MET A 1 -36.46 -34.30 -31.04
CA MET A 1 -35.15 -33.80 -31.51
C MET A 1 -34.67 -32.73 -30.55
N LYS A 2 -33.59 -32.99 -29.80
CA LYS A 2 -32.96 -32.02 -28.89
C LYS A 2 -31.90 -31.25 -29.68
N ILE A 3 -32.02 -29.93 -29.76
CA ILE A 3 -30.94 -29.07 -30.24
C ILE A 3 -30.33 -28.44 -28.99
N SER A 4 -29.14 -28.91 -28.64
CA SER A 4 -28.31 -28.39 -27.56
C SER A 4 -27.53 -27.19 -28.10
N THR A 5 -27.86 -25.98 -27.66
CA THR A 5 -27.10 -24.77 -27.97
C THR A 5 -26.07 -24.56 -26.86
N ILE A 6 -24.81 -24.86 -27.16
CA ILE A 6 -23.65 -24.55 -26.34
C ILE A 6 -23.06 -23.22 -26.84
N ALA A 7 -22.67 -22.37 -25.88
CA ALA A 7 -21.94 -21.09 -25.99
C ALA A 7 -22.82 -19.82 -26.16
N PRO A 8 -22.55 -18.74 -25.39
CA PRO A 8 -21.21 -18.13 -25.30
C PRO A 8 -20.71 -17.86 -23.88
N LEU A 9 -19.74 -18.65 -23.41
CA LEU A 9 -18.92 -18.32 -22.23
C LEU A 9 -17.65 -17.50 -22.61
N PHE A 10 -17.46 -17.16 -23.89
CA PHE A 10 -16.26 -16.49 -24.39
C PHE A 10 -16.34 -14.96 -24.40
N ALA A 11 -17.51 -14.35 -24.16
CA ALA A 11 -17.67 -12.89 -24.22
C ALA A 11 -17.24 -12.15 -22.93
N LEU A 12 -17.08 -12.86 -21.80
CA LEU A 12 -16.74 -12.26 -20.50
C LEU A 12 -15.23 -12.03 -20.29
N LEU A 13 -14.37 -12.53 -21.18
CA LEU A 13 -12.91 -12.34 -21.10
C LEU A 13 -12.40 -11.09 -21.81
N ALA A 14 -13.21 -10.47 -22.68
CA ALA A 14 -12.78 -9.29 -23.45
C ALA A 14 -13.05 -7.95 -22.73
N ALA A 15 -14.09 -7.87 -21.89
CA ALA A 15 -14.46 -6.64 -21.20
C ALA A 15 -13.53 -6.31 -20.00
N SER A 16 -12.79 -7.29 -19.49
CA SER A 16 -11.83 -7.13 -18.39
C SER A 16 -10.49 -6.54 -18.83
N GLN A 17 -10.18 -6.52 -20.14
CA GLN A 17 -8.90 -6.01 -20.64
C GLN A 17 -8.83 -4.47 -20.67
N LEU A 18 -9.96 -3.77 -20.79
CA LEU A 18 -9.94 -2.30 -20.91
C LEU A 18 -9.78 -1.57 -19.56
N VAL A 19 -10.17 -2.19 -18.44
CA VAL A 19 -10.02 -1.58 -17.10
C VAL A 19 -8.67 -1.93 -16.46
N GLN A 20 -8.01 -3.01 -16.88
CA GLN A 20 -6.66 -3.37 -16.44
C GLN A 20 -5.54 -2.77 -17.31
N ALA A 21 -5.88 -2.15 -18.45
CA ALA A 21 -4.89 -1.65 -19.42
C ALA A 21 -3.91 -0.60 -18.86
N ASN A 22 -4.26 0.09 -17.76
CA ASN A 22 -3.46 1.19 -17.22
C ASN A 22 -2.62 0.83 -15.99
N CYS A 23 -2.64 -0.44 -15.55
CA CYS A 23 -1.86 -0.90 -14.39
C CYS A 23 -0.70 -1.79 -14.86
N ASN A 24 0.21 -1.24 -15.69
CA ASN A 24 1.36 -1.99 -16.16
C ASN A 24 2.45 -2.02 -15.08
N VAL A 25 2.55 -3.16 -14.38
CA VAL A 25 3.59 -3.42 -13.40
C VAL A 25 4.68 -4.30 -14.00
N ALA A 26 5.93 -3.84 -13.92
CA ALA A 26 7.09 -4.63 -14.35
C ALA A 26 7.45 -5.78 -13.38
N LEU A 27 6.64 -5.97 -12.32
CA LEU A 27 6.81 -7.03 -11.35
C LEU A 27 6.44 -8.40 -11.93
N LYS A 28 7.21 -9.42 -11.55
CA LYS A 28 6.95 -10.81 -11.95
C LYS A 28 5.83 -11.40 -11.10
N LEU A 29 4.58 -11.10 -11.45
CA LEU A 29 3.41 -11.67 -10.82
C LEU A 29 2.99 -12.98 -11.51
N GLN A 30 2.66 -14.01 -10.72
CA GLN A 30 2.24 -15.31 -11.25
C GLN A 30 1.27 -16.05 -10.32
N GLY A 31 0.35 -16.82 -10.90
CA GLY A 31 -0.57 -17.66 -10.14
C GLY A 31 -1.60 -16.89 -9.31
N SER A 32 -2.24 -17.61 -8.40
CA SER A 32 -3.26 -17.06 -7.52
C SER A 32 -3.12 -17.59 -6.10
N VAL A 33 -3.59 -16.81 -5.12
CA VAL A 33 -3.75 -17.23 -3.73
C VAL A 33 -5.20 -17.05 -3.33
N SER A 34 -5.78 -18.09 -2.74
CA SER A 34 -7.12 -18.04 -2.15
C SER A 34 -7.02 -17.71 -0.66
N VAL A 35 -7.65 -16.62 -0.26
CA VAL A 35 -7.75 -16.20 1.13
C VAL A 35 -9.07 -16.69 1.70
N LYS A 36 -8.99 -17.55 2.72
CA LYS A 36 -10.16 -18.09 3.40
C LYS A 36 -10.93 -16.96 4.07
N ARG A 37 -12.26 -16.99 3.91
CA ARG A 37 -13.15 -16.11 4.66
C ARG A 37 -13.30 -16.62 6.09
N CYS A 38 -13.30 -15.69 7.04
CA CYS A 38 -13.76 -15.93 8.40
C CYS A 38 -15.02 -15.10 8.64
N ASP A 39 -16.03 -15.68 9.28
CA ASP A 39 -17.25 -14.95 9.61
C ASP A 39 -16.99 -13.94 10.73
N LYS A 40 -17.26 -12.66 10.47
CA LYS A 40 -17.12 -11.60 11.48
C LYS A 40 -17.96 -11.83 12.75
N GLN A 41 -18.99 -12.67 12.68
CA GLN A 41 -19.85 -13.01 13.84
C GLN A 41 -19.26 -14.13 14.70
N SER A 42 -18.26 -14.86 14.19
CA SER A 42 -17.60 -15.93 14.95
C SER A 42 -16.57 -15.36 15.91
N THR A 43 -16.54 -15.89 17.14
CA THR A 43 -15.53 -15.58 18.17
C THR A 43 -14.13 -16.09 17.82
N ASP A 44 -14.04 -17.00 16.85
CA ASP A 44 -12.77 -17.58 16.39
C ASP A 44 -12.10 -16.73 15.30
N CYS A 45 -12.77 -15.67 14.85
CA CYS A 45 -12.27 -14.76 13.83
C CYS A 45 -11.73 -13.47 14.46
N ILE A 46 -10.67 -12.94 13.86
CA ILE A 46 -10.10 -11.64 14.24
C ILE A 46 -9.96 -10.73 13.01
N PRO A 47 -10.03 -9.40 13.18
CA PRO A 47 -9.68 -8.46 12.11
C PRO A 47 -8.24 -8.66 11.65
N ALA A 48 -8.01 -8.54 10.34
CA ALA A 48 -6.66 -8.66 9.79
C ALA A 48 -5.69 -7.57 10.28
N SER A 49 -6.19 -6.35 10.57
CA SER A 49 -5.39 -5.29 11.19
C SER A 49 -4.82 -5.71 12.54
N ASP A 50 -5.64 -6.34 13.37
CA ASP A 50 -5.27 -6.79 14.71
C ASP A 50 -4.25 -7.93 14.63
N ALA A 51 -4.44 -8.84 13.67
CA ALA A 51 -3.48 -9.90 13.41
C ALA A 51 -2.13 -9.35 12.93
N VAL A 52 -2.10 -8.39 11.99
CA VAL A 52 -0.85 -7.74 11.55
C VAL A 52 -0.13 -7.11 12.74
N TYR A 53 -0.84 -6.33 13.57
CA TYR A 53 -0.26 -5.73 14.76
C TYR A 53 0.29 -6.78 15.74
N GLN A 54 -0.52 -7.77 16.11
CA GLN A 54 -0.12 -8.79 17.09
C GLN A 54 1.05 -9.64 16.59
N TYR A 55 1.04 -10.03 15.31
CA TYR A 55 2.03 -10.94 14.75
C TYR A 55 3.36 -10.25 14.51
N THR A 56 3.34 -8.97 14.11
CA THR A 56 4.58 -8.17 14.02
C THR A 56 5.25 -8.00 15.38
N HIS A 57 4.49 -7.79 16.46
CA HIS A 57 5.01 -7.72 17.84
C HIS A 57 5.49 -9.07 18.40
N ALA A 58 5.03 -10.19 17.82
CA ALA A 58 5.49 -11.53 18.23
C ALA A 58 6.87 -11.88 17.67
N ARG A 59 7.36 -11.12 16.69
CA ARG A 59 8.70 -11.30 16.12
C ARG A 59 9.75 -11.02 17.20
N LYS A 60 10.75 -11.90 17.27
CA LYS A 60 11.95 -11.68 18.09
C LYS A 60 12.95 -10.88 17.27
N ASP A 61 13.62 -9.93 17.92
CA ASP A 61 14.75 -9.23 17.29
C ASP A 61 15.90 -10.23 17.08
N ASP A 62 16.46 -10.22 15.87
CA ASP A 62 17.53 -11.16 15.49
C ASP A 62 18.90 -10.68 16.01
N ALA A 63 19.08 -9.36 16.19
CA ALA A 63 20.27 -8.74 16.75
C ALA A 63 19.97 -7.36 17.37
N ASP A 64 20.74 -6.97 18.39
CA ASP A 64 20.59 -5.66 19.09
C ASP A 64 20.96 -4.44 18.21
N ASP A 65 21.62 -4.65 17.07
CA ASP A 65 21.98 -3.61 16.09
C ASP A 65 21.13 -3.63 14.81
N GLU A 66 20.05 -4.40 14.81
CA GLU A 66 19.04 -4.40 13.75
C GLU A 66 17.78 -3.66 14.18
N LEU A 67 17.27 -2.80 13.31
CA LEU A 67 15.95 -2.21 13.45
C LEU A 67 14.99 -2.84 12.44
N VAL A 68 13.99 -3.57 12.94
CA VAL A 68 12.92 -4.13 12.10
C VAL A 68 11.73 -3.17 12.07
N ILE A 69 11.29 -2.79 10.87
CA ILE A 69 10.20 -1.84 10.66
C ILE A 69 9.11 -2.52 9.83
N ALA A 70 7.94 -2.74 10.43
CA ALA A 70 6.77 -3.26 9.73
C ALA A 70 5.82 -2.12 9.34
N LEU A 71 5.62 -1.91 8.04
CA LEU A 71 4.73 -0.88 7.50
C LEU A 71 3.92 -1.46 6.34
N HIS A 72 2.69 -0.97 6.18
CA HIS A 72 1.95 -1.18 4.94
C HIS A 72 2.66 -0.47 3.79
N GLY A 73 2.68 -1.09 2.61
CA GLY A 73 3.36 -0.50 1.47
C GLY A 73 3.21 -1.30 0.19
N SER A 74 3.74 -0.71 -0.85
CA SER A 74 3.83 -1.15 -2.23
C SER A 74 5.29 -1.05 -2.68
N PRO A 75 5.63 -1.38 -3.93
CA PRO A 75 6.96 -1.07 -4.47
C PRO A 75 7.30 0.43 -4.53
N TRP A 76 6.30 1.31 -4.51
CA TRP A 76 6.48 2.77 -4.67
C TRP A 76 6.39 3.54 -3.36
N HIS A 77 5.56 3.08 -2.41
CA HIS A 77 5.26 3.84 -1.21
C HIS A 77 5.19 2.95 0.04
N VAL A 78 5.54 3.53 1.19
CA VAL A 78 5.12 3.02 2.50
C VAL A 78 4.18 4.01 3.16
N TYR A 79 3.33 3.50 4.04
CA TYR A 79 2.28 4.27 4.69
C TYR A 79 2.45 4.27 6.20
N ASP A 80 2.14 5.41 6.82
CA ASP A 80 2.04 5.51 8.28
C ASP A 80 0.67 4.96 8.79
N PRO A 81 0.42 4.94 10.11
CA PRO A 81 -0.84 4.44 10.66
C PRO A 81 -2.11 5.19 10.21
N ASP A 82 -1.98 6.45 9.78
CA ASP A 82 -3.07 7.28 9.28
C ASP A 82 -3.21 7.20 7.75
N TYR A 83 -2.40 6.36 7.11
CA TYR A 83 -2.31 6.15 5.66
C TYR A 83 -1.75 7.34 4.88
N HIS A 84 -0.92 8.18 5.49
CA HIS A 84 -0.09 9.11 4.72
C HIS A 84 1.08 8.36 4.10
N ILE A 85 1.38 8.66 2.84
CA ILE A 85 2.64 8.23 2.21
C ILE A 85 3.80 8.87 2.98
N ILE A 86 4.78 8.05 3.39
CA ILE A 86 5.99 8.50 4.07
C ILE A 86 7.12 8.65 3.05
N ASP A 87 7.73 9.83 2.99
CA ASP A 87 8.95 10.07 2.22
C ASP A 87 10.13 9.31 2.86
N MET A 88 11.03 8.74 2.07
CA MET A 88 12.22 8.02 2.57
C MET A 88 13.12 8.93 3.43
N ALA A 89 13.12 10.24 3.19
CA ALA A 89 13.82 11.18 4.07
C ALA A 89 13.19 11.27 5.47
N GLU A 90 11.85 11.26 5.55
CA GLU A 90 11.09 11.23 6.80
C GLU A 90 11.34 9.90 7.53
N LEU A 91 11.22 8.77 6.84
CA LEU A 91 11.50 7.46 7.42
C LEU A 91 12.95 7.35 7.92
N ALA A 92 13.93 7.86 7.16
CA ALA A 92 15.33 7.90 7.60
C ALA A 92 15.53 8.76 8.85
N ALA A 93 14.76 9.84 9.03
CA ALA A 93 14.80 10.63 10.26
C ALA A 93 14.29 9.83 11.46
N LEU A 94 13.20 9.06 11.31
CA LEU A 94 12.67 8.18 12.35
C LEU A 94 13.66 7.07 12.73
N VAL A 95 14.35 6.48 11.75
CA VAL A 95 15.40 5.48 12.01
C VAL A 95 16.54 6.07 12.83
N ARG A 96 17.03 7.27 12.48
CA ARG A 96 18.12 7.92 13.23
C ARG A 96 17.77 8.21 14.68
N GLN A 97 16.49 8.43 14.99
CA GLN A 97 16.02 8.63 16.36
C GLN A 97 16.12 7.37 17.22
N GLN A 98 16.22 6.18 16.62
CA GLN A 98 16.39 4.92 17.36
C GLN A 98 17.81 4.77 17.96
N GLY A 99 18.77 5.59 17.53
CA GLY A 99 20.11 5.66 18.09
C GLY A 99 21.20 5.14 17.15
N SER A 100 22.46 5.45 17.50
CA SER A 100 23.63 5.14 16.67
C SER A 100 24.06 3.67 16.70
N GLN A 101 23.46 2.86 17.58
CA GLN A 101 23.73 1.43 17.66
C GLN A 101 23.13 0.65 16.47
N ILE A 102 22.11 1.20 15.81
CA ILE A 102 21.47 0.57 14.65
C ILE A 102 22.44 0.60 13.46
N LYS A 103 22.75 -0.58 12.92
CA LYS A 103 23.63 -0.77 11.76
C LYS A 103 22.91 -1.40 10.57
N HIS A 104 21.78 -2.04 10.81
CA HIS A 104 20.96 -2.66 9.77
C HIS A 104 19.49 -2.28 9.97
N VAL A 105 18.77 -2.10 8.87
CA VAL A 105 17.31 -1.93 8.89
C VAL A 105 16.66 -3.01 8.04
N THR A 106 15.66 -3.69 8.58
CA THR A 106 14.81 -4.61 7.81
C THR A 106 13.41 -4.00 7.64
N LEU A 107 13.04 -3.70 6.40
CA LEU A 107 11.69 -3.28 6.04
C LEU A 107 10.82 -4.51 5.81
N LEU A 108 9.85 -4.75 6.70
CA LEU A 108 8.80 -5.73 6.56
C LEU A 108 7.58 -5.09 5.90
N SER A 109 7.77 -4.68 4.64
CA SER A 109 6.73 -4.07 3.80
C SER A 109 6.70 -4.76 2.43
N SER A 110 5.50 -5.04 1.92
CA SER A 110 5.32 -5.75 0.65
C SER A 110 6.09 -5.07 -0.48
N TRP A 111 6.87 -5.84 -1.23
CA TRP A 111 7.66 -5.39 -2.38
C TRP A 111 8.75 -4.34 -2.11
N SER A 112 9.02 -3.98 -0.86
CA SER A 112 10.03 -2.96 -0.51
C SER A 112 11.47 -3.28 -0.95
N GLY A 113 11.78 -4.56 -1.22
CA GLY A 113 13.10 -5.00 -1.68
C GLY A 113 13.32 -4.88 -3.19
N ILE A 114 12.26 -4.66 -3.97
CA ILE A 114 12.29 -4.73 -5.44
C ILE A 114 11.96 -3.36 -6.04
N ALA A 115 12.69 -2.99 -7.09
CA ALA A 115 12.40 -1.77 -7.83
C ALA A 115 11.14 -1.95 -8.70
N PRO A 116 10.20 -0.99 -8.70
CA PRO A 116 9.00 -1.08 -9.54
C PRO A 116 9.27 -1.04 -11.04
N THR A 117 10.40 -0.44 -11.44
CA THR A 117 10.84 -0.33 -12.83
C THR A 117 12.35 -0.55 -12.93
N PRO A 118 12.89 -0.92 -14.11
CA PRO A 118 14.33 -1.14 -14.29
C PRO A 118 15.21 0.07 -13.94
N ASP A 119 14.70 1.29 -14.12
CA ASP A 119 15.46 2.54 -13.92
C ASP A 119 15.24 3.17 -12.53
N SER A 120 14.42 2.54 -11.67
CA SER A 120 14.15 3.02 -10.32
C SER A 120 14.92 2.22 -9.26
N LYS A 121 14.97 2.77 -8.04
CA LYS A 121 15.50 2.11 -6.85
C LYS A 121 14.36 1.49 -6.07
N SER A 122 14.58 0.33 -5.44
CA SER A 122 13.65 -0.21 -4.46
C SER A 122 13.54 0.70 -3.23
N LEU A 123 12.46 0.61 -2.47
CA LEU A 123 12.28 1.38 -1.24
C LEU A 123 13.42 1.14 -0.24
N ALA A 124 13.90 -0.10 -0.12
CA ALA A 124 15.07 -0.43 0.70
C ALA A 124 16.33 0.32 0.22
N GLN A 125 16.59 0.37 -1.09
CA GLN A 125 17.71 1.13 -1.65
C GLN A 125 17.57 2.64 -1.46
N GLN A 126 16.35 3.17 -1.60
CA GLN A 126 16.07 4.58 -1.36
C GLN A 126 16.28 4.95 0.11
N LEU A 127 15.78 4.15 1.05
CA LEU A 127 16.01 4.34 2.48
C LEU A 127 17.49 4.23 2.84
N SER A 128 18.21 3.25 2.28
CA SER A 128 19.66 3.11 2.48
C SER A 128 20.40 4.37 2.03
N ALA A 129 20.07 4.92 0.87
CA ALA A 129 20.63 6.18 0.39
C ALA A 129 20.30 7.34 1.34
N ALA A 130 19.04 7.44 1.78
CA ALA A 130 18.62 8.45 2.76
C ALA A 130 19.33 8.30 4.11
N LEU A 131 19.78 7.09 4.47
CA LEU A 131 20.58 6.77 5.65
C LEU A 131 22.10 6.82 5.41
N LYS A 132 22.56 7.47 4.33
CA LYS A 132 24.00 7.61 3.98
C LYS A 132 24.70 6.25 3.79
N GLY A 133 24.00 5.28 3.20
CA GLY A 133 24.55 3.98 2.84
C GLY A 133 24.42 2.90 3.93
N MET A 134 23.70 3.17 5.03
CA MET A 134 23.35 2.11 6.00
C MET A 134 22.65 0.96 5.28
N PRO A 135 23.05 -0.31 5.51
CA PRO A 135 22.38 -1.46 4.92
C PRO A 135 20.88 -1.52 5.27
N VAL A 136 20.05 -1.67 4.24
CA VAL A 136 18.60 -1.86 4.38
C VAL A 136 18.15 -3.07 3.56
N SER A 137 17.47 -4.01 4.21
CA SER A 137 16.81 -5.15 3.56
C SER A 137 15.33 -4.84 3.34
N GLY A 138 14.75 -5.36 2.27
CA GLY A 138 13.32 -5.26 1.98
C GLY A 138 12.76 -6.59 1.47
N GLN A 139 11.43 -6.65 1.34
CA GLN A 139 10.75 -7.89 0.95
C GLN A 139 10.55 -7.97 -0.57
N ASP A 140 10.72 -9.17 -1.12
CA ASP A 140 10.36 -9.50 -2.50
C ASP A 140 9.02 -10.24 -2.51
N GLY A 141 7.95 -9.50 -2.81
CA GLY A 141 6.58 -10.01 -2.86
C GLY A 141 5.66 -9.47 -1.77
N PHE A 142 4.43 -9.97 -1.78
CA PHE A 142 3.43 -9.66 -0.77
C PHE A 142 3.77 -10.32 0.55
N VAL A 143 3.82 -9.54 1.62
CA VAL A 143 4.20 -10.01 2.96
C VAL A 143 3.05 -10.73 3.64
N TRP A 144 3.37 -11.89 4.20
CA TRP A 144 2.52 -12.67 5.10
C TRP A 144 3.18 -12.80 6.46
N PHE A 145 2.43 -12.47 7.51
CA PHE A 145 2.82 -12.71 8.88
C PHE A 145 2.14 -13.97 9.41
N ALA A 146 2.91 -14.87 10.01
CA ALA A 146 2.37 -15.94 10.84
C ALA A 146 2.28 -15.48 12.30
N LYS A 147 1.51 -16.22 13.11
CA LYS A 147 1.24 -15.87 14.52
C LYS A 147 2.49 -15.76 15.39
N ASP A 148 3.56 -16.46 15.04
CA ASP A 148 4.85 -16.43 15.75
C ASP A 148 5.78 -15.29 15.28
N GLY A 149 5.29 -14.40 14.41
CA GLY A 149 6.07 -13.31 13.83
C GLY A 149 6.97 -13.71 12.67
N SER A 150 6.95 -14.98 12.25
CA SER A 150 7.64 -15.40 11.04
C SER A 150 7.01 -14.76 9.79
N VAL A 151 7.87 -14.43 8.84
CA VAL A 151 7.51 -13.72 7.61
C VAL A 151 7.72 -14.64 6.42
N SER A 152 6.77 -14.64 5.49
CA SER A 152 6.93 -15.26 4.17
C SER A 152 6.38 -14.33 3.10
N THR A 153 6.83 -14.47 1.85
CA THR A 153 6.32 -13.68 0.74
C THR A 153 5.66 -14.55 -0.34
N THR A 154 4.81 -13.91 -1.15
CA THR A 154 4.21 -14.52 -2.33
C THR A 154 4.21 -13.53 -3.50
N HIS A 155 4.21 -14.05 -4.74
CA HIS A 155 4.22 -13.27 -5.98
C HIS A 155 2.93 -13.43 -6.77
N GLN A 156 1.79 -13.59 -6.10
CA GLN A 156 0.52 -13.88 -6.76
C GLN A 156 0.07 -12.76 -7.68
N ALA A 157 -0.40 -13.11 -8.88
CA ALA A 157 -1.08 -12.17 -9.77
C ALA A 157 -2.52 -11.89 -9.32
N PHE A 158 -3.15 -12.87 -8.67
CA PHE A 158 -4.55 -12.76 -8.22
C PHE A 158 -4.71 -13.18 -6.76
N THR A 159 -5.42 -12.36 -6.00
CA THR A 159 -5.88 -12.71 -4.65
C THR A 159 -7.37 -13.02 -4.71
N LEU A 160 -7.74 -14.29 -4.62
CA LEU A 160 -9.11 -14.76 -4.65
C LEU A 160 -9.70 -14.72 -3.24
N ARG A 161 -10.80 -14.00 -3.06
CA ARG A 161 -11.50 -13.92 -1.78
C ARG A 161 -12.95 -13.53 -1.98
N ASP A 162 -13.75 -13.80 -0.97
CA ASP A 162 -15.04 -13.15 -0.82
C ASP A 162 -14.84 -11.68 -0.40
N GLY A 163 -15.67 -10.78 -0.93
CA GLY A 163 -15.59 -9.35 -0.66
C GLY A 163 -15.86 -8.95 0.80
N GLY A 164 -15.71 -7.66 1.11
CA GLY A 164 -15.91 -7.10 2.45
C GLY A 164 -14.63 -7.03 3.29
N ALA A 165 -14.76 -6.77 4.59
CA ALA A 165 -13.61 -6.66 5.49
C ALA A 165 -12.80 -7.96 5.55
N TYR A 166 -11.47 -7.85 5.65
CA TYR A 166 -10.61 -9.02 5.77
C TYR A 166 -10.57 -9.51 7.23
N MET A 167 -11.23 -10.65 7.46
CA MET A 167 -11.23 -11.39 8.72
C MET A 167 -10.52 -12.73 8.51
N LEU A 168 -9.79 -13.21 9.51
CA LEU A 168 -9.10 -14.50 9.47
C LEU A 168 -9.38 -15.32 10.73
N ALA A 169 -9.27 -16.64 10.62
CA ALA A 169 -9.33 -17.51 11.79
C ALA A 169 -8.10 -17.28 12.66
N ARG A 170 -8.26 -17.35 13.98
CA ARG A 170 -7.16 -17.15 14.92
C ARG A 170 -6.04 -18.16 14.65
N GLY A 171 -4.83 -17.65 14.39
CA GLY A 171 -3.65 -18.47 14.09
C GLY A 171 -3.36 -18.68 12.61
N ASP A 172 -4.29 -18.36 11.71
CA ASP A 172 -3.98 -18.30 10.28
C ASP A 172 -2.98 -17.17 10.00
N LYS A 173 -2.23 -17.32 8.90
CA LYS A 173 -1.36 -16.25 8.40
C LYS A 173 -2.19 -15.08 7.87
N VAL A 174 -1.67 -13.87 8.00
CA VAL A 174 -2.29 -12.64 7.51
C VAL A 174 -1.46 -12.00 6.41
N MET A 175 -2.09 -11.68 5.28
CA MET A 175 -1.47 -10.92 4.20
C MET A 175 -1.56 -9.42 4.50
N ALA A 176 -0.41 -8.78 4.68
CA ALA A 176 -0.33 -7.40 5.17
C ALA A 176 -0.98 -6.39 4.22
N SER A 177 -0.80 -6.55 2.91
CA SER A 177 -1.40 -5.64 1.91
C SER A 177 -2.92 -5.83 1.79
N LEU A 178 -3.45 -7.04 2.03
CA LEU A 178 -4.90 -7.24 2.02
C LEU A 178 -5.56 -6.66 3.28
N ALA A 179 -4.86 -6.67 4.42
CA ALA A 179 -5.37 -6.12 5.69
C ALA A 179 -5.76 -4.64 5.57
N ALA A 180 -4.97 -3.86 4.84
CA ALA A 180 -5.25 -2.45 4.56
C ALA A 180 -5.94 -2.23 3.20
N GLY A 181 -5.71 -3.10 2.20
CA GLY A 181 -6.13 -2.88 0.82
C GLY A 181 -7.51 -3.43 0.43
N TRP A 182 -8.19 -4.18 1.30
CA TRP A 182 -9.54 -4.70 1.02
C TRP A 182 -10.59 -3.64 0.58
N PRO A 183 -10.52 -2.34 0.99
CA PRO A 183 -11.46 -1.31 0.54
C PRO A 183 -11.41 -1.01 -0.95
N ALA A 184 -10.33 -1.36 -1.67
CA ALA A 184 -10.26 -1.20 -3.12
C ALA A 184 -11.42 -1.90 -3.86
N ALA A 185 -11.90 -3.03 -3.32
CA ALA A 185 -13.02 -3.78 -3.89
C ALA A 185 -14.39 -3.12 -3.65
N LEU A 186 -14.47 -2.05 -2.84
CA LEU A 186 -15.70 -1.33 -2.52
C LEU A 186 -15.72 0.11 -3.06
N GLU A 187 -14.76 0.48 -3.90
CA GLU A 187 -14.60 1.84 -4.42
C GLU A 187 -15.91 2.40 -5.00
N GLU A 188 -16.60 1.66 -5.88
CA GLU A 188 -17.87 2.09 -6.50
C GLU A 188 -18.94 2.43 -5.46
N ARG A 189 -18.98 1.68 -4.36
CA ARG A 189 -19.91 1.95 -3.25
C ARG A 189 -19.53 3.25 -2.56
N PHE A 190 -18.26 3.48 -2.26
CA PHE A 190 -17.82 4.71 -1.61
C PHE A 190 -18.02 5.94 -2.50
N VAL A 191 -17.86 5.81 -3.83
CA VAL A 191 -18.23 6.87 -4.78
C VAL A 191 -19.73 7.19 -4.64
N LYS A 192 -20.59 6.17 -4.69
CA LYS A 192 -22.05 6.36 -4.60
C LYS A 192 -22.49 6.97 -3.28
N GLU A 193 -21.84 6.61 -2.18
CA GLU A 193 -22.15 7.07 -0.83
C GLU A 193 -21.50 8.43 -0.49
N GLY A 194 -20.60 8.94 -1.35
CA GLY A 194 -19.81 10.13 -1.04
C GLY A 194 -18.84 9.92 0.14
N ASP A 195 -18.43 8.68 0.40
CA ASP A 195 -17.53 8.34 1.50
C ASP A 195 -16.08 8.67 1.14
N ALA A 196 -15.66 9.90 1.48
CA ALA A 196 -14.30 10.37 1.25
C ALA A 196 -13.25 9.47 1.94
N GLY A 197 -13.53 8.99 3.16
CA GLY A 197 -12.63 8.11 3.90
C GLY A 197 -12.53 6.71 3.31
N GLY A 198 -13.65 6.17 2.85
CA GLY A 198 -13.72 4.95 2.06
C GLY A 198 -12.88 5.02 0.80
N LEU A 199 -13.03 6.09 0.01
CA LEU A 199 -12.23 6.31 -1.21
C LEU A 199 -10.74 6.47 -0.91
N MET A 200 -10.36 7.21 0.14
CA MET A 200 -8.96 7.31 0.55
C MET A 200 -8.37 5.90 0.76
N ARG A 201 -9.06 5.06 1.53
CA ARG A 201 -8.61 3.67 1.76
C ARG A 201 -8.66 2.79 0.51
N SER A 202 -9.57 3.06 -0.44
CA SER A 202 -9.56 2.40 -1.74
C SER A 202 -8.31 2.77 -2.55
N GLY A 203 -7.89 4.04 -2.54
CA GLY A 203 -6.64 4.49 -3.18
C GLY A 203 -5.42 3.79 -2.58
N VAL A 204 -5.34 3.72 -1.25
CA VAL A 204 -4.33 2.93 -0.51
C VAL A 204 -4.33 1.47 -0.98
N GLY A 205 -5.51 0.85 -1.11
CA GLY A 205 -5.64 -0.52 -1.59
C GLY A 205 -5.22 -0.71 -3.06
N HIS A 206 -5.47 0.27 -3.93
CA HIS A 206 -4.99 0.22 -5.30
C HIS A 206 -3.48 0.27 -5.38
N ASP A 207 -2.83 1.05 -4.51
CA ASP A 207 -1.37 1.10 -4.47
C ASP A 207 -0.77 -0.22 -3.93
N MET A 208 -1.22 -0.69 -2.77
CA MET A 208 -0.55 -1.80 -2.07
C MET A 208 -1.00 -3.21 -2.45
N LEU A 209 -2.25 -3.38 -2.88
CA LEU A 209 -2.85 -4.70 -3.11
C LEU A 209 -3.03 -4.97 -4.60
N THR A 210 -3.56 -4.00 -5.36
CA THR A 210 -3.74 -4.17 -6.82
C THR A 210 -2.52 -3.73 -7.61
N LEU A 211 -1.55 -3.09 -6.96
CA LEU A 211 -0.30 -2.60 -7.52
C LEU A 211 -0.53 -1.67 -8.72
N CYS A 212 -1.47 -0.74 -8.60
CA CYS A 212 -1.87 0.19 -9.64
C CYS A 212 -1.77 1.65 -9.18
N PRO A 213 -0.58 2.28 -9.29
CA PRO A 213 -0.38 3.66 -8.84
C PRO A 213 -1.23 4.67 -9.62
N ALA A 214 -1.46 4.45 -10.92
CA ALA A 214 -2.34 5.31 -11.73
C ALA A 214 -3.78 5.36 -11.17
N ARG A 215 -4.32 4.19 -10.79
CA ARG A 215 -5.66 4.11 -10.20
C ARG A 215 -5.66 4.65 -8.77
N ALA A 216 -4.62 4.37 -7.99
CA ALA A 216 -4.48 4.94 -6.65
C ALA A 216 -4.53 6.47 -6.67
N LEU A 217 -3.78 7.12 -7.58
CA LEU A 217 -3.78 8.56 -7.77
C LEU A 217 -5.18 9.09 -8.10
N GLN A 218 -5.86 8.49 -9.09
CA GLN A 218 -7.22 8.88 -9.47
C GLN A 218 -8.19 8.77 -8.29
N THR A 219 -8.13 7.69 -7.52
CA THR A 219 -9.00 7.48 -6.36
C THR A 219 -8.64 8.46 -5.22
N PHE A 220 -7.37 8.79 -5.01
CA PHE A 220 -6.96 9.82 -4.04
C PHE A 220 -7.45 11.21 -4.44
N GLU A 221 -7.36 11.59 -5.72
CA GLU A 221 -7.90 12.85 -6.21
C GLU A 221 -9.42 12.93 -6.04
N ALA A 222 -10.14 11.85 -6.34
CA ALA A 222 -11.59 11.78 -6.12
C ALA A 222 -11.94 11.94 -4.63
N SER A 223 -11.21 11.27 -3.74
CA SER A 223 -11.36 11.42 -2.29
C SER A 223 -11.01 12.84 -1.80
N ALA A 224 -9.98 13.46 -2.37
CA ALA A 224 -9.59 14.84 -2.10
C ALA A 224 -10.70 15.82 -2.50
N VAL A 225 -11.35 15.64 -3.65
CA VAL A 225 -12.51 16.44 -4.07
C VAL A 225 -13.65 16.38 -3.05
N LEU A 226 -13.84 15.24 -2.38
CA LEU A 226 -14.81 15.07 -1.28
C LEU A 226 -14.32 15.61 0.08
N GLY A 227 -13.14 16.24 0.12
CA GLY A 227 -12.62 16.90 1.32
C GLY A 227 -11.79 16.01 2.24
N ASN A 228 -11.25 14.88 1.77
CA ASN A 228 -10.31 14.10 2.57
C ASN A 228 -8.88 14.71 2.55
N PRO A 229 -8.35 15.18 3.69
CA PRO A 229 -7.01 15.79 3.74
C PRO A 229 -5.87 14.82 3.43
N VAL A 230 -5.97 13.58 3.93
CA VAL A 230 -4.94 12.54 3.74
C VAL A 230 -4.84 12.17 2.27
N ALA A 231 -5.97 11.99 1.58
CA ALA A 231 -5.98 11.71 0.16
C ALA A 231 -5.41 12.86 -0.68
N ALA A 232 -5.73 14.11 -0.33
CA ALA A 232 -5.13 15.27 -0.97
C ALA A 232 -3.61 15.32 -0.77
N TYR A 233 -3.11 15.01 0.43
CA TYR A 233 -1.68 14.88 0.69
C TYR A 233 -1.03 13.77 -0.14
N ASN A 234 -1.62 12.57 -0.16
CA ASN A 234 -1.08 11.42 -0.90
C ASN A 234 -1.04 11.69 -2.41
N ALA A 235 -2.13 12.21 -2.99
CA ALA A 235 -2.16 12.60 -4.40
C ALA A 235 -1.09 13.67 -4.71
N ALA A 236 -0.86 14.61 -3.78
CA ALA A 236 0.19 15.59 -3.96
C ALA A 236 1.59 14.98 -3.98
N LEU A 237 1.89 14.00 -3.11
CA LEU A 237 3.19 13.33 -3.14
C LEU A 237 3.41 12.57 -4.45
N MET A 238 2.39 11.86 -4.93
CA MET A 238 2.47 11.15 -6.22
C MET A 238 2.68 12.11 -7.41
N HIS A 239 2.15 13.34 -7.33
CA HIS A 239 2.42 14.38 -8.33
C HIS A 239 3.81 15.03 -8.20
N LEU A 240 4.46 14.95 -7.05
CA LEU A 240 5.83 15.45 -6.87
C LEU A 240 6.88 14.46 -7.36
N GLU A 241 6.54 13.18 -7.41
CA GLU A 241 7.41 12.13 -7.93
C GLU A 241 7.71 12.37 -9.42
N ALA A 242 8.92 11.97 -9.84
CA ALA A 242 9.30 12.03 -11.23
C ALA A 242 8.57 10.95 -12.03
N GLY A 243 8.17 11.26 -13.26
CA GLY A 243 7.52 10.31 -14.15
C GLY A 243 6.26 10.89 -14.80
N GLU A 244 5.38 10.00 -15.23
CA GLU A 244 4.19 10.34 -16.02
C GLU A 244 3.21 11.28 -15.28
N PHE A 245 3.11 11.15 -13.96
CA PHE A 245 2.19 11.94 -13.14
C PHE A 245 2.79 13.25 -12.61
N HIS A 246 4.04 13.56 -12.95
CA HIS A 246 4.72 14.72 -12.37
C HIS A 246 4.00 16.04 -12.70
N ASP A 247 3.46 16.70 -11.67
CA ASP A 247 2.80 18.00 -11.76
C ASP A 247 2.94 18.77 -10.45
N THR A 248 4.02 19.55 -10.35
CA THR A 248 4.30 20.36 -9.15
C THR A 248 3.20 21.40 -8.86
N ALA A 249 2.54 21.95 -9.89
CA ALA A 249 1.49 22.96 -9.69
C ALA A 249 0.23 22.34 -9.07
N LYS A 250 -0.15 21.16 -9.56
CA LYS A 250 -1.25 20.36 -8.99
C LYS A 250 -0.92 19.87 -7.59
N ALA A 251 0.31 19.38 -7.36
CA ALA A 251 0.77 19.00 -6.03
C ALA A 251 0.67 20.15 -5.02
N ARG A 252 1.14 21.36 -5.36
CA ARG A 252 0.99 22.54 -4.48
C ARG A 252 -0.47 22.87 -4.19
N THR A 253 -1.35 22.73 -5.17
CA THR A 253 -2.79 22.97 -5.00
C THR A 253 -3.40 21.98 -4.01
N LEU A 254 -3.11 20.70 -4.17
CA LEU A 254 -3.56 19.63 -3.28
C LEU A 254 -3.00 19.78 -1.85
N LEU A 255 -1.71 20.14 -1.71
CA LEU A 255 -1.10 20.41 -0.40
C LEU A 255 -1.76 21.59 0.31
N ARG A 256 -2.04 22.70 -0.40
CA ARG A 256 -2.78 23.84 0.17
C ARG A 256 -4.18 23.42 0.63
N GLN A 257 -4.86 22.59 -0.16
CA GLN A 257 -6.16 22.07 0.20
C GLN A 257 -6.10 21.23 1.48
N ALA A 258 -5.19 20.25 1.54
CA ALA A 258 -4.98 19.41 2.72
C ALA A 258 -4.61 20.24 3.96
N ALA A 259 -3.68 21.20 3.82
CA ALA A 259 -3.28 22.09 4.90
C ALA A 259 -4.43 22.96 5.42
N LYS A 260 -5.31 23.46 4.53
CA LYS A 260 -6.52 24.21 4.91
C LYS A 260 -7.51 23.34 5.71
N LEU A 261 -7.52 22.03 5.44
CA LEU A 261 -8.31 21.04 6.16
C LEU A 261 -7.62 20.53 7.45
N GLY A 262 -6.47 21.11 7.82
CA GLY A 262 -5.78 20.81 9.07
C GLY A 262 -4.68 19.76 8.97
N ASP A 263 -4.31 19.31 7.76
CA ASP A 263 -3.25 18.33 7.59
C ASP A 263 -1.86 18.91 7.88
N ALA A 264 -1.25 18.45 8.97
CA ALA A 264 0.04 18.95 9.42
C ALA A 264 1.19 18.55 8.47
N LYS A 265 1.14 17.34 7.89
CA LYS A 265 2.16 16.86 6.95
C LYS A 265 2.11 17.66 5.66
N ALA A 266 0.91 17.96 5.15
CA ALA A 266 0.74 18.81 3.98
C ALA A 266 1.26 20.23 4.22
N LYS A 267 0.97 20.82 5.39
CA LYS A 267 1.51 22.14 5.77
C LYS A 267 3.04 22.13 5.78
N ALA A 268 3.66 21.10 6.38
CA ALA A 268 5.11 20.97 6.44
C ALA A 268 5.72 20.76 5.04
N LYS A 269 5.13 19.90 4.21
CA LYS A 269 5.60 19.64 2.84
C LYS A 269 5.48 20.88 1.97
N LEU A 270 4.37 21.62 2.06
CA LEU A 270 4.19 22.87 1.33
C LEU A 270 5.26 23.92 1.71
N ALA A 271 5.51 24.10 3.00
CA ALA A 271 6.55 25.01 3.49
C ALA A 271 7.95 24.61 2.98
N SER A 272 8.26 23.31 2.95
CA SER A 272 9.52 22.80 2.38
C SER A 272 9.64 23.12 0.88
N LEU A 273 8.56 22.96 0.11
CA LEU A 273 8.55 23.31 -1.31
C LEU A 273 8.70 24.82 -1.55
N ASP A 274 8.14 25.67 -0.68
CA ASP A 274 8.26 27.13 -0.80
C ASP A 274 9.67 27.63 -0.40
N ALA A 275 10.35 26.94 0.53
CA ALA A 275 11.70 27.28 0.97
C ALA A 275 12.83 26.83 0.01
N GLY A 276 12.52 25.93 -0.93
CA GLY A 276 13.43 25.42 -1.95
C GLY A 276 13.41 26.20 -3.28
N HIS A 277 12.86 27.42 -3.30
CA HIS A 277 12.87 28.37 -4.42
C HIS A 277 13.64 29.62 -4.03
#